data_AF-K9QKD0-F1
#
_entry.id   AF-K9QKD0-F1
#
_cell.length_a   1.000
_cell.length_b   1.000
_cell.length_c   1.000
_cell.angle_alpha   90.00
_cell.angle_beta   90.00
_cell.angle_gamma   90.00
#
_symmetry.space_group_name_H-M   'P 1'
#
loop_
_entity.id
_entity.type
_entity.pdbx_description
1 polymer ?
#
loop_
_entity_poly.entity_id
_entity_poly.type
_entity_poly.pdbx_seq_one_letter_code
_entity_poly.pdbx_strand_id
1 'polypeptide(L)' 'MTQAIPKPVTFEEFVDWLPENTAVRYELHNGSIVEMAQPIGEHEEVKGFLTIKLSAAIDRLNP' A
#
# COMPACT_ATOMS: atom_id res chain seq x y z
N MET A 1 13.57 22.65 17.85
CA MET A 1 13.96 21.23 17.96
C MET A 1 14.41 20.76 16.60
N THR A 2 15.60 20.18 16.48
CA THR A 2 16.09 19.57 15.23
C THR A 2 15.65 18.10 15.22
N GLN A 3 14.77 17.74 14.29
CA GLN A 3 14.40 16.34 14.07
C GLN A 3 15.54 15.69 13.29
N ALA A 4 16.14 14.62 13.83
CA ALA A 4 17.15 13.86 13.10
C ALA A 4 16.52 13.31 11.82
N ILE A 5 17.19 13.47 10.69
CA ILE A 5 16.76 12.85 9.43
C ILE A 5 16.84 11.34 9.65
N PRO A 6 15.72 10.59 9.58
CA PRO A 6 15.73 9.15 9.77
C PRO A 6 16.64 8.52 8.73
N LYS A 7 17.46 7.55 9.15
CA LYS A 7 18.25 6.76 8.22
C LYS A 7 17.27 6.02 7.30
N PRO A 8 17.46 6.04 5.97
CA PRO A 8 16.57 5.33 5.06
C PRO A 8 16.60 3.83 5.37
N VAL A 9 15.41 3.25 5.49
CA VAL A 9 15.17 1.83 5.75
C VAL A 9 15.30 1.04 4.45
N THR A 10 16.03 -0.07 4.47
CA THR A 10 16.13 -0.99 3.33
C THR A 10 14.89 -1.87 3.20
N PHE A 11 14.73 -2.57 2.07
CA PHE A 11 13.61 -3.48 1.90
C PHE A 11 13.67 -4.64 2.90
N GLU A 12 14.85 -5.21 3.13
CA GLU A 12 15.08 -6.30 4.07
C GLU A 12 14.73 -5.88 5.50
N GLU A 13 15.23 -4.73 5.95
CA GLU A 13 14.90 -4.18 7.28
C GLU A 13 13.40 -3.89 7.43
N PHE A 14 12.73 -3.46 6.35
CA PHE A 14 11.29 -3.24 6.35
C PHE A 14 10.50 -4.53 6.50
N VAL A 15 10.87 -5.59 5.78
CA VAL A 15 10.21 -6.90 5.85
C VAL A 15 10.40 -7.52 7.24
N ASP A 16 11.61 -7.44 7.80
CA ASP A 16 11.91 -7.94 9.15
C ASP A 16 11.14 -7.17 10.24
N TRP A 17 10.89 -5.88 10.02
CA TRP A 17 10.12 -5.05 10.93
C TRP A 17 8.59 -5.21 10.78
N LEU A 18 8.11 -5.62 9.61
CA LEU A 18 6.69 -5.57 9.25
C LEU A 18 5.81 -6.35 10.27
N PRO A 19 4.90 -5.67 10.99
CA PRO A 19 4.06 -6.34 11.98
C PRO A 19 3.12 -7.35 11.30
N GLU A 20 3.03 -8.56 11.85
CA GLU A 20 2.03 -9.55 11.45
C GLU A 20 0.66 -9.25 12.09
N ASN A 21 -0.43 -9.65 11.43
CA ASN A 21 -1.81 -9.58 11.96
C ASN A 21 -2.29 -8.18 12.39
N THR A 22 -1.77 -7.12 11.77
CA THR A 22 -2.23 -5.74 11.98
C THR A 22 -3.38 -5.39 11.01
N ALA A 23 -4.37 -4.62 11.49
CA ALA A 23 -5.41 -4.03 10.65
C ALA A 23 -4.90 -2.85 9.79
N VAL A 24 -3.69 -2.36 10.12
CA VAL A 24 -3.03 -1.23 9.50
C VAL A 24 -2.04 -1.73 8.45
N ARG A 25 -2.03 -1.11 7.28
CA ARG A 25 -1.09 -1.42 6.21
C ARG A 25 0.10 -0.47 6.28
N TYR A 26 1.31 -0.99 6.13
CA TYR A 26 2.52 -0.18 6.02
C TYR A 26 3.10 -0.27 4.61
N GLU A 27 3.66 0.84 4.12
CA GLU A 27 4.36 0.92 2.84
C GLU A 27 5.76 1.51 3.03
N LEU A 28 6.71 1.08 2.20
CA LEU A 28 8.07 1.64 2.18
C LEU A 28 8.21 2.62 1.00
N HIS A 29 8.29 3.92 1.28
CA HIS A 29 8.45 4.98 0.28
C HIS A 29 9.86 5.58 0.38
N ASN A 30 10.74 5.25 -0.57
CA ASN A 30 12.11 5.78 -0.61
C ASN A 30 12.87 5.65 0.73
N GLY A 31 12.71 4.51 1.41
CA GLY A 31 13.30 4.25 2.72
C GLY A 31 12.55 4.85 3.92
N SER A 32 11.37 5.44 3.70
CA SER A 32 10.46 5.89 4.77
C SER A 32 9.31 4.92 4.94
N ILE A 33 9.08 4.45 6.16
CA ILE A 33 7.91 3.63 6.48
C ILE A 33 6.71 4.55 6.66
N VAL A 34 5.66 4.31 5.87
CA VAL A 34 4.43 5.10 5.87
C VAL A 34 3.27 4.22 6.30
N GLU A 35 2.50 4.71 7.27
CA GLU A 35 1.24 4.10 7.66
C GLU A 35 0.15 4.47 6.66
N MET A 36 -0.46 3.45 6.04
CA MET A 36 -1.57 3.62 5.12
C MET A 36 -2.86 3.18 5.79
N ALA A 37 -3.74 4.15 6.01
CA ALA A 37 -5.10 3.87 6.45
C ALA A 37 -5.79 2.95 5.45
N GLN A 38 -6.52 1.96 5.98
CA GLN A 38 -7.39 1.16 5.14
C GLN A 38 -8.43 2.08 4.49
N PRO A 39 -8.60 2.01 3.16
CA PRO A 39 -9.63 2.78 2.49
C PRO A 39 -11.00 2.23 2.94
N ILE A 40 -11.90 3.14 3.31
CA ILE A 40 -13.23 2.82 3.83
C ILE A 40 -14.29 3.58 3.03
N GLY A 41 -15.50 3.01 2.97
CA GLY A 41 -16.67 3.65 2.37
C GLY A 41 -16.53 3.88 0.86
N GLU A 42 -16.80 5.11 0.40
CA GLU A 42 -16.80 5.46 -1.03
C GLU A 42 -15.48 5.13 -1.73
N HIS A 43 -14.34 5.31 -1.04
CA HIS A 43 -13.04 4.98 -1.63
C HIS A 43 -12.90 3.46 -1.88
N GLU A 44 -13.46 2.63 -1.01
CA GLU A 44 -13.48 1.18 -1.22
C GLU A 44 -14.38 0.79 -2.40
N GLU A 45 -15.56 1.40 -2.50
CA GLU A 45 -16.52 1.16 -3.59
C GLU A 45 -15.92 1.51 -4.95
N VAL A 46 -15.28 2.68 -5.08
CA VAL A 46 -14.62 3.11 -6.32
C VAL A 46 -13.52 2.14 -6.73
N LYS A 47 -12.69 1.68 -5.79
CA LYS A 47 -11.66 0.66 -6.07
C LYS A 47 -12.28 -0.64 -6.57
N GLY A 48 -13.36 -1.11 -5.93
CA GLY A 48 -14.06 -2.32 -6.35
C GLY A 48 -14.62 -2.20 -7.76
N PHE A 49 -15.32 -1.09 -8.06
CA PHE A 49 -15.84 -0.80 -9.39
C PHE A 49 -14.75 -0.81 -10.46
N LEU A 50 -13.64 -0.10 -10.22
CA LEU A 50 -12.52 -0.02 -11.17
C LEU A 50 -11.87 -1.38 -11.40
N THR A 51 -11.70 -2.17 -10.33
CA THR A 51 -11.14 -3.52 -10.41
C THR A 51 -11.95 -4.39 -11.37
N ILE A 52 -13.28 -4.40 -11.22
CA ILE A 52 -14.18 -5.19 -12.08
C ILE A 52 -14.10 -4.73 -13.54
N LYS A 53 -14.15 -3.41 -13.78
CA LYS A 53 -14.12 -2.87 -15.14
C LYS A 53 -12.79 -3.14 -15.84
N LEU A 54 -11.69 -3.00 -15.11
CA LEU A 54 -10.36 -3.24 -15.65
C LEU A 54 -10.14 -4.72 -15.98
N SER A 55 -10.53 -5.64 -15.10
CA SER A 55 -10.46 -7.08 -15.37
C SER A 55 -11.25 -7.45 -16.62
N ALA A 56 -12.49 -6.97 -16.73
CA ALA A 56 -13.31 -7.22 -17.92
C ALA A 56 -12.72 -6.62 -19.20
N ALA A 57 -11.95 -5.52 -19.11
CA ALA A 57 -11.25 -4.95 -20.25
C ALA A 57 -10.02 -5.78 -20.65
N ILE A 58 -9.27 -6.29 -19.67
CA ILE A 58 -8.12 -7.19 -19.90
C ILE A 58 -8.58 -8.46 -20.61
N ASP A 59 -9.64 -9.11 -20.12
CA ASP A 59 -10.19 -10.33 -20.73
C ASP A 59 -10.65 -10.12 -22.18
N ARG A 60 -11.08 -8.91 -22.54
CA ARG A 60 -11.46 -8.58 -23.92
C ARG A 60 -10.26 -8.38 -24.85
N LEU A 61 -9.10 -7.98 -24.30
CA LEU A 61 -7.90 -7.67 -25.09
C LEU A 61 -6.98 -8.87 -25.27
N ASN A 62 -7.07 -9.89 -24.40
CA ASN A 62 -6.32 -11.14 -24.50
C ASN A 62 -7.29 -12.32 -24.74
N PRO A 63 -7.57 -12.69 -26.01
CA PRO A 63 -8.43 -13.82 -26.34
C PRO A 63 -7.81 -15.19 -26.02
#